data_AF-A0A1Y1BDU2-F1
#
_entry.id   AF-A0A1Y1BDU2-F1
#
_cell.length_a   1.000
_cell.length_b   1.000
_cell.length_c   1.000
_cell.angle_alpha   90.00
_cell.angle_beta   90.00
_cell.angle_gamma   90.00
#
_symmetry.space_group_name_H-M   'P 1'
#
loop_
_entity.id
_entity.type
_entity.pdbx_description
1 polymer ?
#
loop_
_entity_poly.entity_id
_entity_poly.type
_entity_poly.pdbx_seq_one_letter_code
_entity_poly.pdbx_strand_id
1 'polypeptide(L)'
;MSTKKNFVTIDGVVTIAYPNAMFLVHLDNNIDVLTVISGKMRCRSIRVVPGDRVRVELPVYDLSKGRIIYRHPVKRKNDATDEAH
;
A
#
# COMPACT_ATOMS: atom_id res chain seq x y z
N MET A 1 7.33 -25.99 -9.27
CA MET A 1 5.92 -25.69 -9.63
C MET A 1 5.62 -24.23 -9.27
N SER A 2 5.34 -23.37 -10.26
CA SER A 2 5.21 -21.93 -10.04
C SER A 2 3.74 -21.52 -9.92
N THR A 3 3.22 -21.54 -8.70
CA THR A 3 1.87 -21.07 -8.31
C THR A 3 1.81 -19.54 -8.30
N LYS A 4 1.82 -18.91 -9.48
CA LYS A 4 1.75 -17.44 -9.63
C LYS A 4 0.35 -16.88 -9.91
N LYS A 5 -0.73 -17.65 -9.77
CA LYS A 5 -2.04 -17.29 -10.31
C LYS A 5 -3.14 -16.82 -9.33
N ASN A 6 -2.90 -16.78 -8.02
CA ASN A 6 -4.00 -16.57 -7.06
C ASN A 6 -3.81 -15.33 -6.17
N PHE A 7 -3.34 -14.21 -6.74
CA PHE A 7 -3.24 -12.94 -6.01
C PHE A 7 -4.01 -11.84 -6.76
N VAL A 8 -4.81 -11.08 -6.03
CA VAL A 8 -5.51 -9.88 -6.51
C VAL A 8 -4.69 -8.67 -6.06
N THR A 9 -4.49 -7.71 -6.95
CA THR A 9 -3.80 -6.45 -6.64
C THR A 9 -4.83 -5.34 -6.46
N ILE A 10 -4.76 -4.63 -5.34
CA ILE A 10 -5.66 -3.52 -5.01
C ILE A 10 -4.83 -2.38 -4.43
N ASP A 11 -5.17 -1.15 -4.80
CA ASP A 11 -4.56 0.06 -4.28
C ASP A 11 -5.30 0.53 -3.01
N GLY A 12 -4.58 1.19 -2.11
CA GLY A 12 -5.14 1.69 -0.87
C GLY A 12 -4.23 2.70 -0.18
N VAL A 13 -4.67 3.18 0.98
CA VAL A 13 -3.96 4.16 1.80
C VAL A 13 -3.60 3.54 3.14
N VAL A 14 -2.36 3.72 3.58
CA VAL A 14 -1.90 3.27 4.90
C VAL A 14 -2.56 4.14 5.96
N THR A 15 -3.31 3.55 6.88
CA THR A 15 -3.98 4.26 7.98
C THR A 15 -3.17 4.20 9.27
N ILE A 16 -2.71 3.00 9.66
CA ILE A 16 -2.01 2.78 10.94
C ILE A 16 -0.76 1.93 10.72
N ALA A 17 0.33 2.28 11.40
CA ALA A 17 1.55 1.48 11.45
C ALA A 17 1.67 0.78 12.82
N TYR A 18 1.89 -0.53 12.82
CA TYR A 18 2.09 -1.35 14.02
C TYR A 18 3.58 -1.65 14.27
N PRO A 19 3.98 -1.94 15.53
CA PRO A 19 5.38 -2.18 15.90
C PRO A 19 6.04 -3.35 15.14
N ASN A 20 5.29 -4.36 14.72
CA ASN A 20 5.80 -5.57 14.05
C ASN A 20 6.04 -5.39 12.54
N ALA A 21 6.25 -4.14 12.08
CA ALA A 21 6.31 -3.78 10.65
C ALA A 21 5.07 -4.26 9.87
N MET A 22 3.93 -4.30 10.55
CA MET A 22 2.61 -4.52 9.95
C MET A 22 1.92 -3.17 9.79
N PHE A 23 1.13 -3.04 8.74
CA PHE A 23 0.44 -1.80 8.40
C PHE A 23 -1.03 -2.10 8.14
N LEU A 24 -1.92 -1.33 8.75
CA LEU A 24 -3.31 -1.30 8.38
C LEU A 24 -3.42 -0.46 7.10
N VAL A 25 -3.98 -1.06 6.05
CA VAL A 25 -4.24 -0.38 4.77
C VAL A 25 -5.73 -0.37 4.55
N HIS A 26 -6.26 0.82 4.37
CA HIS A 26 -7.62 1.04 3.90
C HIS A 26 -7.61 0.92 2.38
N LEU A 27 -8.20 -0.16 1.85
CA LEU A 27 -8.31 -0.39 0.41
C LEU A 27 -9.36 0.53 -0.20
N ASP A 28 -9.23 0.83 -1.49
CA ASP A 28 -10.22 1.61 -2.26
C ASP A 28 -11.62 0.94 -2.27
N ASN A 29 -11.70 -0.35 -1.92
CA ASN A 29 -12.95 -1.10 -1.75
C ASN A 29 -13.62 -0.92 -0.37
N ASN A 30 -13.15 0.03 0.45
CA ASN A 30 -13.62 0.31 1.81
C ASN A 30 -13.41 -0.84 2.81
N ILE A 31 -12.38 -1.67 2.59
CA ILE A 31 -12.01 -2.77 3.49
C ILE A 31 -10.63 -2.48 4.08
N ASP A 32 -10.50 -2.66 5.39
CA ASP A 32 -9.22 -2.59 6.08
C ASP A 32 -8.52 -3.94 6.09
N VAL A 33 -7.25 -3.94 5.69
CA VAL A 33 -6.46 -5.17 5.57
C VAL A 33 -5.15 -5.00 6.33
N LEU A 34 -4.78 -6.03 7.08
CA LEU A 34 -3.50 -6.07 7.77
C LEU A 34 -2.42 -6.55 6.80
N THR A 35 -1.42 -5.71 6.56
CA THR A 35 -0.42 -5.96 5.53
C THR A 35 1.00 -5.93 6.06
N VAL A 36 1.90 -6.63 5.36
CA VAL A 36 3.34 -6.59 5.61
C VAL A 36 4.07 -6.19 4.33
N ILE A 37 5.17 -5.48 4.47
CA ILE A 37 6.04 -5.13 3.35
C ILE A 37 6.66 -6.38 2.70
N SER A 38 6.69 -6.41 1.38
CA SER A 38 7.39 -7.47 0.65
C SER A 38 8.90 -7.44 0.93
N GLY A 39 9.54 -8.61 0.85
CA GLY A 39 10.99 -8.72 1.03
C GLY A 39 11.77 -7.83 0.06
N LYS A 40 11.29 -7.65 -1.18
CA LYS A 40 11.89 -6.73 -2.16
C LYS A 40 11.90 -5.28 -1.67
N MET A 41 10.81 -4.82 -1.05
CA MET A 41 10.73 -3.48 -0.48
C MET A 41 11.67 -3.32 0.72
N ARG A 42 11.81 -4.36 1.56
CA ARG A 42 12.79 -4.38 2.66
C ARG A 42 14.21 -4.24 2.15
N CYS A 43 14.59 -5.01 1.12
CA CYS A 43 15.92 -4.92 0.51
C CYS A 43 16.20 -3.54 -0.11
N ARG A 44 15.16 -2.84 -0.59
CA ARG A 44 15.27 -1.48 -1.15
C ARG A 44 15.15 -0.38 -0.10
N SER A 45 15.09 -0.73 1.19
CA SER A 45 14.93 0.20 2.32
C SER A 45 13.78 1.19 2.14
N ILE A 46 12.68 0.76 1.52
CA ILE A 46 11.51 1.62 1.32
C ILE A 46 10.79 1.79 2.66
N ARG A 47 10.77 3.01 3.18
CA ARG A 47 10.00 3.38 4.36
C ARG A 47 8.56 3.70 3.95
N VAL A 48 7.61 3.06 4.61
CA VAL A 48 6.17 3.29 4.48
C VAL A 48 5.71 4.00 5.75
N VAL A 49 4.94 5.08 5.58
CA VAL A 49 4.35 5.85 6.69
C VAL A 49 2.82 5.92 6.54
N PRO A 50 2.07 6.15 7.62
CA PRO A 50 0.65 6.47 7.53
C PRO A 50 0.40 7.65 6.58
N GLY A 51 -0.63 7.54 5.75
CA GLY A 51 -0.98 8.49 4.69
C GLY A 51 -0.38 8.16 3.32
N ASP A 52 0.54 7.21 3.22
CA ASP A 52 1.08 6.78 1.93
C ASP A 52 0.06 5.97 1.12
N ARG A 53 0.01 6.24 -0.19
CA ARG A 53 -0.71 5.40 -1.16
C ARG A 53 0.17 4.19 -1.51
N VAL A 54 -0.36 3.00 -1.35
CA VAL A 54 0.36 1.73 -1.56
C VAL A 54 -0.46 0.75 -2.40
N ARG A 55 0.24 -0.15 -3.09
CA ARG A 55 -0.35 -1.28 -3.80
C ARG A 55 -0.16 -2.55 -3.01
N VAL A 56 -1.26 -3.24 -2.76
CA VAL A 56 -1.33 -4.46 -1.94
C VAL A 56 -1.72 -5.64 -2.82
N GLU A 57 -1.01 -6.75 -2.66
CA GLU A 57 -1.41 -8.06 -3.16
C GLU A 57 -2.14 -8.84 -2.07
N LEU A 58 -3.34 -9.33 -2.37
CA LEU A 58 -4.14 -10.18 -1.51
C LEU A 58 -4.26 -11.57 -2.12
N PRO A 59 -4.05 -12.65 -1.35
CA PRO A 59 -4.40 -13.98 -1.82
C PRO A 59 -5.92 -14.10 -1.98
N VAL A 60 -6.37 -14.72 -3.08
CA VAL A 60 -7.82 -14.92 -3.36
C VAL A 60 -8.53 -15.67 -2.22
N TYR A 61 -7.79 -16.49 -1.48
CA TYR A 61 -8.31 -17.31 -0.38
C TYR A 61 -8.43 -16.56 0.96
N ASP A 62 -7.73 -15.43 1.14
CA ASP A 62 -7.76 -14.64 2.39
C ASP A 62 -7.60 -13.15 2.08
N LEU A 63 -8.73 -12.42 2.13
CA LEU A 63 -8.78 -10.98 1.91
C LEU A 63 -8.44 -10.16 3.17
N SER A 64 -8.19 -10.80 4.32
CA SER A 64 -7.88 -10.11 5.58
C SER A 64 -6.40 -9.79 5.72
N LYS A 65 -5.55 -10.50 4.98
CA LYS A 65 -4.09 -10.35 5.00
C LYS A 65 -3.56 -10.02 3.62
N GLY A 66 -2.67 -9.04 3.56
CA GLY A 66 -2.08 -8.61 2.30
C GLY A 66 -0.58 -8.39 2.35
N ARG A 67 0.02 -8.22 1.18
CA ARG A 67 1.43 -7.89 1.02
C ARG A 67 1.59 -6.59 0.25
N ILE A 68 2.29 -5.61 0.83
CA ILE A 68 2.63 -4.38 0.13
C ILE A 68 3.74 -4.69 -0.88
N ILE A 69 3.46 -4.44 -2.16
CA ILE A 69 4.42 -4.65 -3.25
C ILE A 69 5.01 -3.34 -3.78
N TYR A 70 4.30 -2.23 -3.61
CA TYR A 70 4.71 -0.95 -4.16
C TYR A 70 4.16 0.21 -3.33
N ARG A 71 4.94 1.30 -3.26
CA ARG A 71 4.55 2.58 -2.66
C ARG A 71 4.53 3.63 -3.77
N HIS A 72 3.42 4.35 -3.93
CA HIS A 72 3.32 5.39 -4.93
C HIS A 72 4.11 6.63 -4.50
N PRO A 73 4.87 7.26 -5.41
CA PRO A 73 5.50 8.54 -5.13
C PRO A 73 4.43 9.61 -4.97
N VAL A 74 4.53 10.42 -3.91
CA VAL A 74 3.66 11.58 -3.71
C VAL A 74 4.01 12.61 -4.78
N LYS A 75 3.14 12.79 -5.77
CA LYS A 75 3.22 13.93 -6.68
C LYS A 75 2.96 15.18 -5.84
N ARG A 76 3.98 15.99 -5.59
CA ARG A 76 3.80 17.32 -4.99
C ARG A 76 2.89 18.11 -5.95
N LYS A 77 1.66 18.38 -5.54
CA LYS A 77 0.83 19.41 -6.17
C LYS A 77 1.44 20.76 -5.78
N ASN A 78 2.43 21.19 -6.53
CA ASN A 78 2.69 22.61 -6.70
C ASN A 78 2.06 22.98 -8.05
N ASP A 79 1.58 24.22 -8.16
CA ASP A 79 1.03 24.87 -9.35
C ASP A 79 -0.50 24.73 -9.53
N ALA A 80 -1.24 25.61 -8.85
CA ALA A 80 -2.43 26.31 -9.40
C ALA A 80 -3.14 27.12 -8.32
N THR A 81 -2.60 28.29 -7.95
CA THR A 81 -3.42 29.49 -7.63
C THR A 81 -2.54 30.74 -7.80
N ASP A 82 -2.11 31.00 -9.03
CA ASP A 82 -1.86 32.37 -9.49
C ASP A 82 -3.08 32.75 -10.34
N GLU A 83 -4.20 33.07 -9.71
CA GLU A 83 -5.30 33.78 -10.36
C GLU A 83 -5.63 35.01 -9.51
N ALA A 84 -5.26 36.15 -10.08
CA ALA A 84 -5.34 37.48 -9.51
C ALA A 84 -6.78 37.96 -9.37
N HIS A 85 -7.03 38.74 -8.31
CA HIS A 85 -8.03 39.80 -8.29
C HIS A 85 -7.52 40.96 -7.43
#